data_AF-A0A8X6UTR0-F1
#
_entry.id   AF-A0A8X6UTR0-F1
#
_cell.length_a   1.000
_cell.length_b   1.000
_cell.length_c   1.000
_cell.angle_alpha   90.00
_cell.angle_beta   90.00
_cell.angle_gamma   90.00
#
_symmetry.space_group_name_H-M   'P 1'
#
loop_
_entity.id
_entity.type
_entity.pdbx_description
1 polymer ?
#
loop_
_entity_poly.entity_id
_entity_poly.type
_entity_poly.pdbx_seq_one_letter_code
_entity_poly.pdbx_strand_id
1 'polypeptide(L)'
;MILSDLGKEFTDDIFKQITSMADIALSYTTNRNLKANGQSERINTTLKTIVLSLIVHKVDFDLAVVVHKYFYNETKHSSLGFTPGIVHFTRNLSLIFDTVTDPVESPLLTVKTGMRNLCYLTFKYCRDK
;
A
#
# COMPACT_ATOMS: atom_id res chain seq x y z
N MET A 1 1.55 -19.51 -0.02
CA MET A 1 0.10 -19.68 -0.22
C MET A 1 -0.51 -18.34 -0.56
N ILE A 2 -1.31 -18.26 -1.62
CA ILE A 2 -2.05 -17.05 -2.03
C ILE A 2 -3.54 -17.30 -1.80
N LEU A 3 -4.24 -16.32 -1.23
CA LEU A 3 -5.70 -16.33 -1.11
C LEU A 3 -6.26 -15.32 -2.12
N SER A 4 -7.15 -15.78 -3.00
CA SER A 4 -7.81 -14.92 -3.98
C SER A 4 -9.31 -15.19 -4.03
N ASP A 5 -10.05 -14.30 -4.69
CA ASP A 5 -11.46 -14.49 -4.99
C ASP A 5 -11.65 -15.44 -6.18
N LEU A 6 -12.90 -15.87 -6.38
CA LEU A 6 -13.35 -16.64 -7.56
C LEU A 6 -13.42 -15.79 -8.85
N GLY A 7 -12.50 -14.83 -9.00
CA GLY A 7 -12.37 -14.03 -10.22
C GLY A 7 -11.88 -14.91 -11.38
N LYS A 8 -12.46 -14.71 -12.57
CA LYS A 8 -12.13 -15.53 -13.76
C LYS A 8 -10.62 -15.56 -14.05
N GLU A 9 -9.97 -14.41 -13.90
CA GLU A 9 -8.51 -14.24 -14.06
C GLU A 9 -7.69 -15.19 -13.17
N PHE A 10 -8.18 -15.50 -11.97
CA PHE A 10 -7.47 -16.36 -11.01
C PHE A 10 -7.87 -17.83 -11.14
N THR A 11 -9.05 -18.12 -11.71
CA THR A 11 -9.54 -19.48 -11.95
C THR A 11 -9.14 -20.06 -13.30
N ASP A 12 -8.53 -19.24 -14.15
CA ASP A 12 -8.11 -19.63 -15.50
C ASP A 12 -7.04 -20.73 -15.47
N ASP A 13 -7.04 -21.56 -16.50
CA ASP A 13 -6.14 -22.72 -16.57
C ASP A 13 -4.69 -22.30 -16.80
N ILE A 14 -4.46 -21.16 -17.46
CA ILE A 14 -3.13 -20.56 -17.58
C ILE A 14 -2.61 -20.16 -16.20
N PHE A 15 -3.44 -19.52 -15.38
CA PHE A 15 -3.04 -19.10 -14.04
C PHE A 15 -2.73 -20.29 -13.14
N LYS A 16 -3.52 -21.37 -13.22
CA LYS A 16 -3.26 -22.62 -12.50
C LYS A 16 -1.90 -23.21 -12.88
N GLN A 17 -1.58 -23.27 -14.18
CA GLN A 17 -0.29 -23.77 -14.64
C GLN A 17 0.87 -22.93 -14.10
N ILE A 18 0.76 -21.60 -14.13
CA ILE A 18 1.78 -20.69 -13.56
C ILE A 18 1.97 -20.96 -12.07
N THR A 19 0.88 -21.05 -11.30
CA THR A 19 0.97 -21.31 -9.85
C THR A 19 1.55 -22.69 -9.55
N SER A 20 1.26 -23.69 -10.38
CA SER A 20 1.84 -25.04 -10.26
C SER A 20 3.33 -25.06 -10.59
N MET A 21 3.78 -24.30 -11.59
CA MET A 21 5.21 -24.18 -11.94
C MET A 21 5.99 -23.43 -10.86
N ALA A 22 5.36 -22.44 -10.22
CA ALA A 22 5.97 -21.65 -9.15
C ALA A 22 5.88 -22.32 -7.76
N ASP A 23 5.31 -23.52 -7.65
CA ASP A 23 5.04 -24.23 -6.39
C ASP A 23 4.26 -23.36 -5.37
N ILE A 24 3.31 -22.57 -5.87
CA ILE A 24 2.48 -21.68 -5.06
C ILE A 24 1.12 -22.33 -4.82
N ALA A 25 0.83 -22.65 -3.56
CA ALA A 25 -0.52 -23.06 -3.16
C ALA A 25 -1.51 -21.89 -3.31
N LEU A 26 -2.42 -21.96 -4.26
CA LEU A 26 -3.53 -21.01 -4.45
C LEU A 26 -4.80 -21.53 -3.77
N SER A 27 -5.43 -20.69 -2.96
CA SER A 27 -6.70 -20.97 -2.29
C SER A 27 -7.73 -19.91 -2.67
N TYR A 28 -8.99 -20.30 -2.70
CA TYR A 28 -10.09 -19.42 -3.07
C TYR A 28 -11.00 -19.13 -1.89
N THR A 29 -11.45 -17.88 -1.79
CA THR A 29 -12.56 -17.52 -0.91
C THR A 29 -13.87 -18.01 -1.50
N THR A 30 -14.87 -18.26 -0.65
CA THR A 30 -16.25 -18.43 -1.12
C THR A 30 -16.75 -17.12 -1.70
N ASN A 31 -17.62 -17.18 -2.71
CA ASN A 31 -18.16 -15.99 -3.36
C ASN A 31 -18.77 -15.02 -2.31
N ARG A 32 -18.37 -13.74 -2.37
CA ARG A 32 -18.80 -12.66 -1.45
C ARG A 32 -18.48 -12.90 0.03
N ASN A 33 -17.36 -13.53 0.36
CA ASN A 33 -16.92 -13.68 1.74
C ASN A 33 -16.23 -12.41 2.28
N LEU A 34 -17.04 -11.50 2.83
CA LEU A 34 -16.58 -10.24 3.45
C LEU A 34 -15.51 -10.44 4.55
N LYS A 35 -15.54 -11.58 5.25
CA LYS A 35 -14.56 -11.84 6.33
C LYS A 35 -13.18 -12.18 5.80
N ALA A 36 -13.11 -12.92 4.69
CA ALA A 36 -11.84 -13.29 4.06
C ALA A 36 -11.21 -12.09 3.31
N ASN A 37 -12.05 -11.21 2.76
CA ASN A 37 -11.61 -10.07 1.96
C ASN A 37 -11.48 -8.75 2.73
N GLY A 38 -11.81 -8.72 4.02
CA GLY A 38 -11.80 -7.48 4.78
C GLY A 38 -10.45 -6.75 4.76
N GLN A 39 -9.34 -7.49 4.69
CA GLN A 39 -8.01 -6.87 4.59
C GLN A 39 -7.74 -6.26 3.22
N SER A 40 -8.13 -6.92 2.13
CA SER A 40 -7.98 -6.36 0.77
C SER A 40 -8.90 -5.16 0.58
N GLU A 41 -10.12 -5.19 1.12
CA GLU A 41 -11.06 -4.07 1.09
C GLU A 41 -10.54 -2.83 1.83
N ARG A 42 -9.93 -3.01 3.02
CA ARG A 42 -9.31 -1.93 3.78
C ARG A 42 -8.15 -1.30 3.01
N ILE A 43 -7.25 -2.12 2.48
CA ILE A 43 -6.12 -1.63 1.67
C ILE A 43 -6.62 -0.88 0.44
N ASN A 44 -7.61 -1.44 -0.28
CA ASN A 44 -8.21 -0.79 -1.44
C ASN A 44 -8.85 0.56 -1.10
N THR A 45 -9.50 0.67 0.06
CA THR A 45 -10.08 1.92 0.54
C THR A 45 -8.99 2.95 0.82
N THR A 46 -7.95 2.58 1.57
CA THR A 46 -6.82 3.47 1.87
C THR A 46 -6.07 3.90 0.61
N LEU A 47 -5.85 2.98 -0.33
CA LEU A 47 -5.24 3.26 -1.62
C LEU A 47 -6.04 4.28 -2.40
N LYS A 48 -7.35 4.07 -2.54
CA LYS A 48 -8.23 5.03 -3.21
C LYS A 48 -8.18 6.40 -2.54
N THR A 49 -8.27 6.48 -1.22
CA THR A 49 -8.25 7.76 -0.51
C THR A 49 -6.95 8.54 -0.74
N ILE A 50 -5.80 7.88 -0.67
CA ILE A 50 -4.49 8.53 -0.83
C ILE A 50 -4.24 8.88 -2.30
N VAL A 51 -4.52 7.98 -3.23
CA VAL A 51 -4.31 8.25 -4.66
C VAL A 51 -5.23 9.37 -5.13
N LEU A 52 -6.51 9.35 -4.74
CA LEU A 52 -7.45 10.43 -5.09
C LEU A 52 -7.01 11.78 -4.53
N SER A 53 -6.49 11.84 -3.29
CA SER A 53 -6.01 13.11 -2.73
C SER A 53 -4.81 13.65 -3.50
N LEU A 54 -3.89 12.79 -3.94
CA LEU A 54 -2.73 13.18 -4.74
C LEU A 54 -3.14 13.66 -6.15
N ILE A 55 -4.11 12.99 -6.78
CA ILE A 55 -4.64 13.40 -8.09
C ILE A 55 -5.32 14.78 -8.00
N VAL A 56 -6.07 15.06 -6.93
CA VAL A 56 -6.65 16.40 -6.69
C VAL A 56 -5.57 17.48 -6.62
N HIS A 57 -4.37 17.13 -6.14
CA HIS A 57 -3.19 18.00 -6.13
C HIS A 57 -2.38 17.97 -7.44
N LYS A 58 -2.94 17.45 -8.53
CA LYS A 58 -2.32 17.35 -9.86
C LYS A 58 -1.04 16.52 -9.91
N VAL A 59 -0.89 15.56 -8.99
CA VAL A 59 0.17 14.56 -9.08
C VAL A 59 -0.24 13.53 -10.14
N ASP A 60 0.70 13.13 -10.99
CA ASP A 60 0.48 12.07 -11.98
C ASP A 60 0.08 10.75 -11.30
N PHE A 61 -0.76 9.96 -11.96
CA PHE A 61 -1.30 8.73 -11.39
C PHE A 61 -0.20 7.74 -11.01
N ASP A 62 0.77 7.53 -11.90
CA ASP A 62 1.86 6.59 -11.66
C ASP A 62 2.71 7.00 -10.45
N LEU A 63 3.01 8.29 -10.34
CA LEU A 63 3.71 8.84 -9.19
C LEU A 63 2.87 8.75 -7.91
N ALA A 64 1.55 8.97 -8.00
CA ALA A 64 0.65 8.88 -6.85
C ALA A 64 0.59 7.45 -6.28
N VAL A 65 0.61 6.42 -7.14
CA VAL A 65 0.68 5.01 -6.72
C VAL A 65 2.01 4.71 -6.02
N VAL A 66 3.13 5.19 -6.55
CA VAL A 66 4.45 5.02 -5.92
C VAL A 66 4.50 5.68 -4.55
N VAL A 67 3.97 6.91 -4.44
CA VAL A 67 3.87 7.65 -3.17
C VAL A 67 2.96 6.94 -2.18
N HIS A 68 1.82 6.37 -2.64
CA HIS A 68 0.95 5.58 -1.77
C HIS A 68 1.67 4.35 -1.20
N LYS A 69 2.38 3.59 -2.03
CA LYS A 69 3.17 2.42 -1.60
C LYS A 69 4.20 2.80 -0.53
N TYR A 70 4.87 3.93 -0.73
CA TYR A 70 5.80 4.48 0.26
C TYR A 70 5.10 4.72 1.61
N PHE A 71 3.98 5.46 1.58
CA PHE A 71 3.28 5.82 2.80
C PHE A 71 2.74 4.59 3.54
N TYR A 72 2.17 3.64 2.80
CA TYR A 72 1.63 2.43 3.40
C TYR A 72 2.72 1.63 4.14
N ASN A 73 3.91 1.50 3.55
CA ASN A 73 4.99 0.72 4.14
C ASN A 73 5.68 1.38 5.33
N GLU A 74 5.75 2.72 5.37
CA GLU A 74 6.45 3.48 6.41
C GLU A 74 5.54 4.02 7.52
N THR A 75 4.23 4.02 7.31
CA THR A 75 3.31 4.51 8.35
C THR A 75 3.03 3.41 9.36
N LYS A 76 3.16 3.73 10.65
CA LYS A 76 2.81 2.80 11.72
C LYS A 76 1.32 2.48 11.66
N HIS A 77 1.01 1.19 11.54
CA HIS A 77 -0.38 0.75 11.49
C HIS A 77 -0.95 0.67 12.91
N SER A 78 -2.15 1.19 13.13
CA SER A 78 -2.78 1.30 14.45
C SER A 78 -2.95 -0.05 15.17
N SER A 79 -3.20 -1.12 14.41
CA SER A 79 -3.36 -2.47 14.95
C SER A 79 -2.05 -3.19 15.27
N LEU A 80 -0.94 -2.79 14.63
CA LEU A 80 0.35 -3.47 14.75
C LEU A 80 1.34 -2.70 15.64
N GLY A 81 1.22 -1.37 15.73
CA GLY A 81 2.21 -0.50 16.40
C GLY A 81 3.54 -0.36 15.62
N PHE A 82 3.77 -1.22 14.64
CA PHE A 82 4.90 -1.23 13.73
C PHE A 82 4.49 -0.81 12.31
N THR A 83 5.47 -0.48 11.48
CA THR A 83 5.27 -0.18 10.06
C THR A 83 5.16 -1.50 9.27
N PRO A 84 4.31 -1.60 8.25
CA PRO A 84 4.25 -2.81 7.43
C PRO A 84 5.60 -3.19 6.81
N GLY A 85 6.43 -2.20 6.46
CA GLY A 85 7.78 -2.41 5.95
C GLY A 85 8.69 -3.19 6.90
N ILE A 86 8.73 -2.81 8.20
CA ILE A 86 9.56 -3.53 9.17
C ILE A 86 9.05 -4.95 9.41
N VAL A 87 7.73 -5.13 9.41
CA VAL A 87 7.09 -6.44 9.64
C VAL A 87 7.37 -7.41 8.49
N HIS A 88 7.34 -6.94 7.24
CA HIS A 88 7.56 -7.80 6.08
C HIS A 88 9.03 -8.06 5.76
N PHE A 89 9.90 -7.05 5.92
CA PHE A 89 11.28 -7.15 5.46
C PHE A 89 12.30 -7.25 6.60
N THR A 90 11.86 -7.13 7.86
CA THR A 90 12.74 -7.09 9.04
C THR A 90 13.83 -6.00 8.95
N ARG A 91 13.64 -5.02 8.08
CA ARG A 91 14.52 -3.86 7.89
C ARG A 91 13.70 -2.62 7.57
N ASN A 92 14.28 -1.46 7.85
CA ASN A 92 13.74 -0.19 7.34
C ASN A 92 13.92 -0.18 5.82
N LEU A 93 12.88 0.18 5.08
CA LEU A 93 12.96 0.25 3.63
C LEU A 93 13.70 1.52 3.24
N SER A 94 14.72 1.38 2.38
CA SER A 94 15.44 2.51 1.80
C SER A 94 14.49 3.27 0.88
N LEU A 95 14.33 4.57 1.14
CA LEU A 95 13.38 5.41 0.44
C LEU A 95 13.97 5.91 -0.89
N ILE A 96 13.11 6.25 -1.86
CA ILE A 96 13.53 6.97 -3.08
C ILE A 96 14.22 8.30 -2.71
N PHE A 97 13.85 8.89 -1.57
CA PHE A 97 14.46 10.10 -1.03
C PHE A 97 15.76 9.86 -0.25
N ASP A 98 16.08 8.61 0.13
CA ASP A 98 17.32 8.30 0.83
C ASP A 98 18.49 8.10 -0.13
N THR A 99 18.20 7.80 -1.40
CA THR A 99 19.20 7.70 -2.47
C THR A 99 19.57 9.04 -3.10
N VAL A 100 18.81 10.11 -2.84
CA VAL A 100 19.10 11.47 -3.32
C VAL A 100 19.94 12.18 -2.26
N THR A 101 21.25 11.93 -2.25
CA THR A 101 22.22 12.57 -1.36
C THR A 101 23.10 13.56 -2.12
N ASP A 102 22.49 14.54 -2.79
CA ASP A 102 23.18 15.79 -3.06
C ASP A 102 22.78 16.80 -1.99
N PRO A 103 23.70 17.60 -1.43
CA PRO A 103 23.41 18.60 -0.41
C PRO A 103 22.76 19.80 -1.09
N VAL A 104 21.54 19.63 -1.58
CA VAL A 104 20.71 20.73 -2.02
C VAL A 104 19.93 21.17 -0.78
N GLU A 105 20.24 22.37 -0.27
CA GLU A 105 19.33 23.17 0.54
C GLU A 105 18.01 23.25 -0.21
N SER A 106 17.11 22.30 0.05
CA SER A 106 15.94 22.10 -0.78
C SER A 106 14.70 22.25 0.10
N PRO A 107 13.64 22.93 -0.41
CA PRO A 107 12.37 23.10 0.29
C PRO A 107 11.66 21.78 0.63
N LEU A 108 12.27 20.64 0.30
CA LEU A 108 11.88 19.27 0.60
C LEU A 108 11.93 18.91 2.10
N LEU A 109 12.69 19.63 2.95
CA LEU A 109 12.58 19.46 4.40
C LEU A 109 11.20 19.94 4.93
N THR A 110 10.64 20.95 4.27
CA THR A 110 9.27 21.43 4.49
C THR A 110 8.25 20.43 3.98
N VAL A 111 8.57 19.66 2.93
CA VAL A 111 7.74 18.55 2.44
C VAL A 111 7.81 17.33 3.37
N LYS A 112 8.96 16.97 3.94
CA LYS A 112 9.05 15.92 4.98
C LYS A 112 8.22 16.29 6.22
N THR A 113 8.20 17.57 6.60
CA THR A 113 7.41 18.07 7.74
C THR A 113 5.92 18.23 7.37
N GLY A 114 5.63 18.71 6.15
CA GLY A 114 4.29 18.87 5.60
C GLY A 114 3.59 17.55 5.27
N MET A 115 4.32 16.53 4.78
CA MET A 115 3.80 15.19 4.51
C MET A 115 3.60 14.39 5.80
N ARG A 116 4.40 14.61 6.86
CA ARG A 116 4.08 14.09 8.20
C ARG A 116 2.76 14.68 8.72
N ASN A 117 2.52 15.97 8.50
CA ASN A 117 1.26 16.62 8.86
C ASN A 117 0.08 16.16 7.99
N LEU A 118 0.29 15.94 6.68
CA LEU A 118 -0.74 15.40 5.78
C LEU A 118 -1.09 13.95 6.15
N CYS A 119 -0.10 13.16 6.56
CA CYS A 119 -0.28 11.80 7.09
C CYS A 119 -1.06 11.82 8.41
N TYR A 120 -0.75 12.75 9.33
CA TYR A 120 -1.51 12.92 10.57
C TYR A 120 -2.96 13.35 10.30
N LEU A 121 -3.18 14.22 9.32
CA LEU A 121 -4.51 14.69 8.92
C LEU A 121 -5.32 13.61 8.19
N THR A 122 -4.71 12.82 7.30
CA THR A 122 -5.39 11.70 6.63
C THR A 122 -5.68 10.54 7.59
N PHE A 123 -4.76 10.22 8.52
CA PHE A 123 -5.04 9.25 9.58
C PHE A 123 -6.14 9.72 10.54
N LYS A 124 -6.18 11.02 10.89
CA LYS A 124 -7.24 11.61 11.72
C LYS A 124 -8.59 11.61 10.99
N TYR A 125 -8.60 11.98 9.71
CA TYR A 125 -9.82 11.94 8.88
C TYR A 125 -10.37 10.52 8.65
N CYS A 126 -9.51 9.50 8.60
CA CYS A 126 -9.93 8.09 8.58
C CYS A 126 -10.35 7.54 9.95
N ARG A 127 -10.07 8.24 11.05
CA ARG A 127 -10.44 7.83 12.43
C ARG A 127 -11.72 8.51 12.94
N ASP A 128 -12.01 9.70 12.42
CA ASP A 128 -13.18 10.52 12.78
C ASP A 128 -14.41 10.24 11.88
N LYS A 129 -14.41 9.17 11.09
CA LYS A 129 -15.56 8.65 10.32
C LYS A 129 -16.01 7.29 10.83
#